data_AF-A0A4Q0RR60-F1
#
_entry.id   AF-A0A4Q0RR60-F1
#
_cell.length_a   1.000
_cell.length_b   1.000
_cell.length_c   1.000
_cell.angle_alpha   90.00
_cell.angle_beta   90.00
_cell.angle_gamma   90.00
#
_symmetry.space_group_name_H-M   'P 1'
#
loop_
_entity.id
_entity.type
_entity.pdbx_description
1 polymer ?
#
loop_
_entity_poly.entity_id
_entity_poly.type
_entity_poly.pdbx_seq_one_letter_code
_entity_poly.pdbx_strand_id
1 'polypeptide(L)'
;MSSPEISTQSTAAADRDPLFVVIERHRELSAHYDAALSVSAKLDGGPEFDAADEISSQRNHALAEHAKVLIRSKPTTIPGVVAFSRYVASLRAWQLSDEEDWHQVFLTVLADAVDEISVARPPAS
;
A
#
# COMPACT_ATOMS: atom_id res chain seq x y z
N MET A 1 -44.63 -9.80 9.19
CA MET A 1 -43.79 -10.19 8.04
C MET A 1 -42.39 -9.69 8.34
N SER A 2 -41.48 -10.61 8.67
CA SER A 2 -40.11 -10.29 9.08
C SER A 2 -39.18 -10.39 7.88
N SER A 3 -38.46 -9.33 7.56
CA SER A 3 -37.33 -9.36 6.63
C SER A 3 -36.03 -9.40 7.43
N PRO A 4 -35.13 -10.35 7.21
CA PRO A 4 -33.75 -10.24 7.67
C PRO A 4 -32.89 -9.72 6.51
N GLU A 5 -32.57 -8.43 6.49
CA GLU A 5 -31.59 -7.83 5.56
C GLU A 5 -30.22 -7.59 6.23
N ILE A 6 -29.82 -8.45 7.18
CA ILE A 6 -28.52 -8.31 7.84
C ILE A 6 -27.89 -9.69 7.96
N SER A 7 -27.39 -10.23 6.86
CA SER A 7 -26.57 -11.46 6.91
C SER A 7 -25.50 -11.59 5.83
N THR A 8 -25.42 -10.67 4.87
CA THR A 8 -24.39 -10.72 3.80
C THR A 8 -23.22 -9.76 3.99
N GLN A 9 -23.36 -8.72 4.82
CA GLN A 9 -22.32 -7.70 4.98
C GLN A 9 -21.16 -8.13 5.91
N SER A 10 -21.40 -9.09 6.81
CA SER A 10 -20.43 -9.46 7.85
C SER A 10 -19.35 -10.45 7.36
N THR A 11 -19.66 -11.29 6.38
CA THR A 11 -18.70 -12.30 5.88
C THR A 11 -17.67 -11.72 4.90
N ALA A 12 -18.05 -10.69 4.13
CA ALA A 12 -17.17 -10.08 3.12
C ALA A 12 -15.99 -9.29 3.70
N ALA A 13 -16.11 -8.81 4.94
CA ALA A 13 -15.03 -8.06 5.60
C ALA A 13 -13.95 -8.96 6.21
N ALA A 14 -14.32 -10.17 6.66
CA ALA A 14 -13.40 -11.15 7.24
C ALA A 14 -12.54 -11.87 6.16
N ASP A 15 -13.02 -11.91 4.92
CA ASP A 15 -12.33 -12.53 3.76
C ASP A 15 -11.46 -11.55 2.97
N ARG A 16 -11.38 -10.28 3.39
CA ARG A 16 -10.63 -9.28 2.63
C ARG A 16 -9.14 -9.39 2.96
N ASP A 17 -8.34 -9.57 1.92
CA ASP A 17 -6.88 -9.64 2.02
C ASP A 17 -6.32 -8.47 2.86
N PRO A 18 -5.56 -8.74 3.94
CA PRO A 18 -5.00 -7.69 4.80
C PRO A 18 -4.15 -6.66 4.04
N LEU A 19 -3.60 -7.04 2.89
CA LEU A 19 -2.85 -6.15 2.02
C LEU A 19 -3.64 -4.90 1.61
N PHE A 20 -4.98 -4.98 1.51
CA PHE A 20 -5.78 -3.79 1.18
C PHE A 20 -5.59 -2.65 2.19
N VAL A 21 -5.44 -2.96 3.48
CA VAL A 21 -5.18 -1.95 4.51
C VAL A 21 -3.82 -1.30 4.28
N VAL A 22 -2.81 -2.10 3.92
CA VAL A 22 -1.45 -1.61 3.63
C VAL A 22 -1.44 -0.71 2.40
N ILE A 23 -2.15 -1.09 1.33
CA ILE A 23 -2.32 -0.30 0.11
C ILE A 23 -3.01 1.03 0.41
N GLU A 24 -4.13 1.01 1.13
CA GLU A 24 -4.87 2.23 1.49
C GLU A 24 -4.01 3.18 2.32
N ARG A 25 -3.26 2.67 3.30
CA ARG A 25 -2.34 3.49 4.10
C ARG A 25 -1.23 4.11 3.25
N HIS A 26 -0.69 3.36 2.29
CA HIS A 26 0.31 3.89 1.37
C HIS A 26 -0.25 5.01 0.48
N ARG A 27 -1.49 4.87 -0.01
CA ARG A 27 -2.17 5.91 -0.80
C ARG A 27 -2.38 7.18 0.01
N GLU A 28 -2.84 7.03 1.25
CA GLU A 28 -3.04 8.14 2.18
C GLU A 28 -1.72 8.90 2.43
N LEU A 29 -0.63 8.19 2.72
CA LEU A 29 0.69 8.80 2.93
C LEU A 29 1.23 9.47 1.68
N SER A 30 1.04 8.88 0.50
CA SER A 30 1.39 9.50 -0.78
C SER A 30 0.66 10.82 -0.99
N ALA A 31 -0.65 10.85 -0.73
CA ALA A 31 -1.46 12.05 -0.85
C ALA A 31 -1.07 13.13 0.17
N HIS A 32 -0.73 12.75 1.40
CA HIS A 32 -0.23 13.69 2.41
C HIS A 32 1.12 14.30 2.03
N TYR A 33 2.03 13.51 1.45
CA TYR A 33 3.29 14.03 0.95
C TYR A 33 3.08 14.99 -0.23
N ASP A 34 2.30 14.59 -1.24
CA ASP A 34 1.98 15.45 -2.39
C ASP A 34 1.36 16.78 -1.96
N ALA A 35 0.43 16.74 -0.99
CA ALA A 35 -0.19 17.94 -0.44
C ALA A 35 0.83 18.85 0.27
N ALA A 36 1.74 18.28 1.08
CA ALA A 36 2.78 19.04 1.76
C ALA A 36 3.78 19.66 0.77
N LEU A 37 4.22 18.89 -0.22
CA LEU A 37 5.13 19.35 -1.27
C LEU A 37 4.49 20.47 -2.10
N SER A 38 3.19 20.39 -2.37
CA SER A 38 2.47 21.45 -3.08
C SER A 38 2.42 22.78 -2.30
N VAL A 39 2.55 22.77 -0.97
CA VAL A 39 2.60 23.98 -0.15
C VAL A 39 3.98 24.62 -0.24
N SER A 40 5.05 23.86 0.01
CA SER A 40 6.42 24.39 -0.06
C SER A 40 6.76 24.93 -1.45
N ALA A 41 6.27 24.28 -2.51
CA ALA A 41 6.48 24.72 -3.90
C ALA A 41 5.88 26.10 -4.25
N LYS A 42 5.04 26.69 -3.39
CA LYS A 42 4.40 28.00 -3.61
C LYS A 42 5.08 29.14 -2.84
N LEU A 43 6.11 28.85 -2.06
CA LEU A 43 6.77 29.83 -1.17
C LEU A 43 8.13 30.21 -1.76
N ASP A 44 8.44 31.52 -1.75
CA ASP A 44 9.67 32.08 -2.32
C ASP A 44 10.85 32.01 -1.33
N GLY A 45 11.07 30.84 -0.73
CA GLY A 45 12.12 30.63 0.29
C GLY A 45 11.83 31.30 1.63
N GLY A 46 12.83 31.33 2.52
CA GLY A 46 12.74 31.95 3.84
C GLY A 46 12.08 31.06 4.91
N PRO A 47 11.81 31.60 6.11
CA PRO A 47 11.38 30.80 7.27
C PRO A 47 10.09 30.00 7.05
N GLU A 48 9.14 30.55 6.30
CA GLU A 48 7.89 29.86 5.97
C GLU A 48 8.12 28.70 5.00
N PHE A 49 9.04 28.86 4.05
CA PHE A 49 9.47 27.77 3.18
C PHE A 49 10.16 26.68 4.00
N ASP A 50 11.12 27.04 4.85
CA ASP A 50 11.87 26.08 5.68
C ASP A 50 10.92 25.27 6.57
N ALA A 51 9.91 25.91 7.14
CA ALA A 51 8.88 25.23 7.93
C ALA A 51 8.01 24.29 7.08
N ALA A 52 7.62 24.70 5.86
CA ALA A 52 6.85 23.86 4.95
C ALA A 52 7.68 22.68 4.39
N ASP A 53 8.95 22.91 4.11
CA ASP A 53 9.89 21.91 3.63
C ASP A 53 10.12 20.83 4.69
N GLU A 54 10.32 21.22 5.96
CA GLU A 54 10.44 20.30 7.09
C GLU A 54 9.18 19.41 7.23
N ILE A 55 7.98 19.97 7.07
CA ILE A 55 6.74 19.17 7.07
C ILE A 55 6.76 18.17 5.90
N SER A 56 7.13 18.62 4.69
CA SER A 56 7.19 17.74 3.52
C SER A 56 8.22 16.60 3.71
N SER A 57 9.36 16.89 4.33
CA SER A 57 10.39 15.93 4.70
C SER A 57 9.86 14.88 5.68
N GLN A 58 9.16 15.29 6.73
CA GLN A 58 8.53 14.37 7.68
C GLN A 58 7.47 13.46 7.02
N ARG A 59 6.67 14.00 6.09
CA ARG A 59 5.70 13.20 5.34
C ARG A 59 6.38 12.23 4.37
N ASN A 60 7.46 12.66 3.72
CA ASN A 60 8.27 11.79 2.87
C ASN A 60 8.87 10.63 3.67
N HIS A 61 9.42 10.90 4.85
CA HIS A 61 9.95 9.86 5.72
C HIS A 61 8.88 8.83 6.10
N ALA A 62 7.69 9.28 6.50
CA ALA A 62 6.58 8.38 6.80
C ALA A 62 6.14 7.53 5.59
N LEU A 63 6.14 8.12 4.38
CA LEU A 63 5.86 7.39 3.15
C LEU A 63 6.94 6.34 2.87
N ALA A 64 8.22 6.69 2.97
CA ALA A 64 9.34 5.79 2.73
C ALA A 64 9.33 4.58 3.68
N GLU A 65 9.10 4.81 4.97
CA GLU A 65 8.99 3.72 5.96
C GLU A 65 7.80 2.80 5.65
N HIS A 66 6.66 3.35 5.23
CA HIS A 66 5.51 2.53 4.86
C HIS A 66 5.66 1.85 3.50
N ALA A 67 6.44 2.40 2.57
CA ALA A 67 6.78 1.75 1.30
C ALA A 67 7.60 0.46 1.55
N LYS A 68 8.50 0.46 2.54
CA LYS A 68 9.23 -0.73 3.00
C LYS A 68 8.30 -1.80 3.57
N VAL A 69 7.24 -1.40 4.28
CA VAL A 69 6.19 -2.31 4.76
C VAL A 69 5.38 -2.85 3.59
N LEU A 70 4.99 -1.98 2.65
CA LEU A 70 4.22 -2.36 1.47
C LEU A 70 4.92 -3.45 0.66
N ILE A 71 6.19 -3.26 0.27
CA ILE A 71 6.91 -4.23 -0.58
C ILE A 71 7.14 -5.59 0.09
N ARG A 72 7.09 -5.65 1.43
CA ARG A 72 7.24 -6.87 2.24
C ARG A 72 5.90 -7.49 2.65
N SER A 73 4.78 -6.86 2.30
CA SER A 73 3.46 -7.34 2.68
C SER A 73 3.00 -8.47 1.78
N LYS A 74 2.80 -9.66 2.37
CA LYS A 74 2.41 -10.86 1.64
C LYS A 74 0.88 -10.91 1.44
N PRO A 75 0.37 -10.88 0.20
CA PRO A 75 -1.04 -11.14 -0.06
C PRO A 75 -1.38 -12.58 0.30
N THR A 76 -2.60 -12.81 0.79
CA THR A 76 -3.09 -14.14 1.22
C THR A 76 -4.13 -14.71 0.27
N THR A 77 -4.51 -13.96 -0.76
CA THR A 77 -5.54 -14.33 -1.74
C THR A 77 -5.09 -14.03 -3.17
N ILE A 78 -5.61 -14.76 -4.18
CA ILE A 78 -5.33 -14.45 -5.59
C ILE A 78 -5.82 -13.03 -5.97
N PRO A 79 -7.02 -12.58 -5.57
CA PRO A 79 -7.40 -11.17 -5.74
C PRO A 79 -6.40 -10.19 -5.11
N GLY A 80 -5.85 -10.51 -3.93
CA GLY A 80 -4.80 -9.74 -3.27
C GLY A 80 -3.51 -9.67 -4.09
N VAL A 81 -3.01 -10.80 -4.61
CA VAL A 81 -1.84 -10.88 -5.51
C VAL A 81 -2.03 -9.97 -6.73
N VAL A 82 -3.18 -10.05 -7.38
CA VAL A 82 -3.50 -9.24 -8.57
C VAL A 82 -3.60 -7.75 -8.21
N ALA A 83 -4.27 -7.42 -7.12
CA ALA A 83 -4.39 -6.04 -6.64
C ALA A 83 -3.02 -5.46 -6.28
N PHE A 84 -2.17 -6.23 -5.61
CA PHE A 84 -0.82 -5.83 -5.23
C PHE A 84 0.01 -5.49 -6.46
N SER A 85 0.05 -6.42 -7.41
CA SER A 85 0.85 -6.31 -8.63
C SER A 85 0.44 -5.08 -9.44
N ARG A 86 -0.86 -4.87 -9.61
CA ARG A 86 -1.39 -3.69 -10.32
C ARG A 86 -1.09 -2.39 -9.59
N TYR A 87 -1.15 -2.40 -8.26
CA TYR A 87 -0.89 -1.23 -7.45
C TYR A 87 0.59 -0.84 -7.51
N VAL A 88 1.51 -1.78 -7.26
CA VAL A 88 2.95 -1.50 -7.35
C VAL A 88 3.33 -1.04 -8.76
N ALA A 89 2.77 -1.65 -9.81
CA ALA A 89 3.01 -1.22 -11.19
C ALA A 89 2.46 0.18 -11.53
N SER A 90 1.52 0.71 -10.74
CA SER A 90 0.98 2.05 -10.98
C SER A 90 1.69 3.16 -10.18
N LEU A 91 2.58 2.79 -9.24
CA LEU A 91 3.32 3.74 -8.43
C LEU A 91 4.41 4.45 -9.24
N ARG A 92 4.63 5.72 -8.93
CA ARG A 92 5.80 6.47 -9.42
C ARG A 92 7.05 6.04 -8.65
N ALA A 93 8.23 6.25 -9.24
CA ALA A 93 9.50 5.87 -8.62
C ALA A 93 9.68 6.45 -7.20
N TRP A 94 9.29 7.71 -6.98
CA TRP A 94 9.39 8.36 -5.67
C TRP A 94 8.43 7.81 -4.62
N GLN A 95 7.41 7.04 -5.01
CA GLN A 95 6.46 6.39 -4.12
C GLN A 95 6.89 4.99 -3.70
N LEU A 96 7.96 4.45 -4.29
CA LEU A 96 8.47 3.13 -3.97
C LEU A 96 9.56 3.23 -2.91
N SER A 97 9.94 2.08 -2.35
CA SER A 97 11.05 2.04 -1.40
C SER A 97 12.34 2.49 -2.07
N ASP A 98 13.15 3.22 -1.30
CA ASP A 98 14.50 3.65 -1.64
C ASP A 98 15.55 2.54 -1.55
N GLU A 99 15.18 1.34 -1.08
CA GLU A 99 16.03 0.16 -1.02
C GLU A 99 16.38 -0.33 -2.44
N GLU A 100 17.66 -0.47 -2.76
CA GLU A 100 18.13 -0.83 -4.11
C GLU A 100 17.55 -2.17 -4.62
N ASP A 101 17.27 -3.09 -3.70
CA ASP A 101 16.77 -4.45 -3.96
C ASP A 101 15.25 -4.60 -3.80
N TRP A 102 14.48 -3.50 -3.65
CA TRP A 102 13.04 -3.57 -3.37
C TRP A 102 12.27 -4.45 -4.37
N HIS A 103 12.69 -4.45 -5.63
CA HIS A 103 12.08 -5.22 -6.71
C HIS A 103 12.29 -6.74 -6.54
N GLN A 104 13.46 -7.16 -6.07
CA GLN A 104 13.74 -8.56 -5.76
C GLN A 104 12.93 -9.03 -4.55
N VAL A 105 12.84 -8.18 -3.52
CA VAL A 105 12.02 -8.45 -2.33
C VAL A 105 10.55 -8.60 -2.72
N PHE A 106 10.02 -7.66 -3.51
CA PHE A 106 8.65 -7.70 -3.99
C PHE A 106 8.33 -8.96 -4.81
N LEU A 107 9.19 -9.32 -5.76
CA LEU A 107 9.00 -10.52 -6.59
C LEU A 107 9.07 -11.81 -5.77
N THR A 108 9.97 -11.88 -4.79
CA THR A 108 10.07 -13.00 -3.85
C THR A 108 8.78 -13.13 -3.03
N VAL A 109 8.29 -12.04 -2.46
CA VAL A 109 7.04 -12.02 -1.68
C VAL A 109 5.83 -12.47 -2.53
N LEU A 110 5.77 -12.06 -3.80
CA LEU A 110 4.70 -12.50 -4.71
C LEU A 110 4.80 -14.00 -5.03
N ALA A 111 6.01 -14.51 -5.28
CA ALA A 111 6.21 -15.93 -5.56
C ALA A 111 5.80 -16.78 -4.35
N ASP A 112 6.28 -16.43 -3.15
CA ASP A 112 5.95 -17.12 -1.90
C ASP A 112 4.44 -17.10 -1.63
N ALA A 113 3.78 -15.95 -1.85
CA ALA A 113 2.33 -15.84 -1.71
C ALA A 113 1.58 -16.80 -2.64
N VAL A 114 1.97 -16.86 -3.91
CA VAL A 114 1.33 -17.73 -4.91
C VAL A 114 1.50 -19.21 -4.56
N ASP A 115 2.69 -19.60 -4.10
CA ASP A 115 2.97 -20.97 -3.68
C ASP A 115 2.10 -21.37 -2.47
N GLU A 116 2.04 -20.53 -1.44
CA GLU A 116 1.22 -20.78 -0.24
C GLU A 116 -0.28 -20.86 -0.55
N ILE A 117 -0.79 -19.95 -1.38
CA ILE A 117 -2.20 -19.96 -1.82
C ILE A 117 -2.52 -21.22 -2.61
N SER A 118 -1.56 -21.70 -3.42
CA SER A 118 -1.73 -22.91 -4.23
C SER A 118 -1.78 -24.16 -3.35
N VAL A 119 -0.95 -24.25 -2.31
CA VAL A 119 -0.97 -25.36 -1.34
C VAL A 119 -2.23 -25.34 -0.47
N ALA A 120 -2.73 -24.17 -0.10
CA ALA A 120 -3.95 -24.02 0.70
C ALA A 120 -5.25 -24.39 -0.05
N ARG A 121 -5.20 -24.50 -1.38
CA ARG A 121 -6.36 -24.87 -2.20
C ARG A 121 -6.42 -26.40 -2.36
N PRO A 122 -7.49 -27.08 -1.88
CA PRO A 122 -7.64 -28.51 -2.12
C PRO A 122 -7.75 -28.80 -3.63
N PRO A 123 -7.24 -29.94 -4.12
CA PRO A 123 -7.35 -30.30 -5.53
C PRO A 123 -8.82 -30.36 -5.94
N ALA A 124 -9.15 -29.75 -7.08
CA ALA A 124 -10.49 -29.82 -7.65
C ALA A 124 -10.83 -31.31 -7.89
N SER A 125 -11.87 -31.79 -7.22
CA SER A 125 -12.42 -33.14 -7.39
C SER A 125 -13.26 -33.24 -8.66
#